data_AF-A0A222VIT4-F1
#
_entry.id   AF-A0A222VIT4-F1
#
_cell.length_a   1.000
_cell.length_b   1.000
_cell.length_c   1.000
_cell.angle_alpha   90.00
_cell.angle_beta   90.00
_cell.angle_gamma   90.00
#
_symmetry.space_group_name_H-M   'P 1'
#
loop_
_entity.id
_entity.type
_entity.pdbx_description
1 polymer ?
#
loop_
_entity_poly.entity_id
_entity_poly.type
_entity_poly.pdbx_seq_one_letter_code
_entity_poly.pdbx_strand_id
1 'polypeptide(L)'
;MTEKEPPSHDVGAQDDIELRLGANLVHLPIIRSVAASIAMRADFDLDAIADLRLAVDEACSTLITRADPRSTMVCRFTINDSELRFSGAVSSSSSDAPSTASFGWRVLTTLADTASSWVEQGGNNGQRNWVHIELAKRKPAFT
;
A
#
# COMPACT_ATOMS: atom_id res chain seq x y z
N MET A 1 -22.72 -0.78 -13.31
CA MET A 1 -21.35 -1.25 -13.58
C MET A 1 -20.84 -1.77 -12.25
N THR A 2 -20.79 -3.09 -12.09
CA THR A 2 -20.63 -3.75 -10.79
C THR A 2 -19.18 -3.58 -10.34
N GLU A 3 -18.89 -2.46 -9.67
CA GLU A 3 -17.68 -2.31 -8.87
C GLU A 3 -17.79 -3.37 -7.77
N LYS A 4 -17.07 -4.48 -7.94
CA LYS A 4 -16.99 -5.46 -6.88
C LYS A 4 -16.11 -4.87 -5.78
N GLU A 5 -16.64 -4.93 -4.57
CA GLU A 5 -16.12 -4.30 -3.37
C GLU A 5 -14.60 -4.43 -3.29
N PRO A 6 -13.89 -3.35 -2.93
CA PRO A 6 -12.46 -3.43 -2.66
C PRO A 6 -12.17 -4.51 -1.61
N PRO A 7 -11.00 -5.18 -1.65
CA PRO A 7 -10.69 -6.33 -0.79
C PRO A 7 -11.01 -5.98 0.66
N SER A 8 -12.18 -6.43 1.12
CA SER A 8 -12.73 -6.10 2.42
C SER A 8 -12.34 -7.25 3.34
N HIS A 9 -11.14 -7.16 3.88
CA HIS A 9 -10.91 -7.75 5.19
C HIS A 9 -11.47 -6.73 6.19
N ASP A 10 -12.34 -7.15 7.11
CA ASP A 10 -12.78 -6.29 8.21
C ASP A 10 -11.55 -5.57 8.78
N VAL A 11 -11.66 -4.25 8.96
CA VAL A 11 -10.66 -3.50 9.71
C VAL A 11 -10.59 -4.17 11.07
N GLY A 12 -9.42 -4.71 11.40
CA GLY A 12 -9.16 -5.50 12.59
C GLY A 12 -9.32 -4.68 13.87
N ALA A 13 -8.92 -5.27 15.00
CA ALA A 13 -8.87 -4.57 16.28
C ALA A 13 -7.87 -3.40 16.28
N GLN A 14 -7.64 -2.80 17.45
CA GLN A 14 -6.74 -1.67 17.69
C GLN A 14 -5.46 -1.74 16.82
N ASP A 15 -5.11 -0.61 16.20
CA ASP A 15 -3.93 -0.42 15.33
C ASP A 15 -4.02 -0.95 13.88
N ASP A 16 -5.25 -1.04 13.37
CA ASP A 16 -5.53 -1.23 11.94
C ASP A 16 -6.29 -0.03 11.35
N ILE A 17 -5.74 0.57 10.29
CA ILE A 17 -6.27 1.78 9.66
C ILE A 17 -6.43 1.55 8.17
N GLU A 18 -7.65 1.68 7.66
CA GLU A 18 -7.95 1.65 6.22
C GLU A 18 -8.31 3.04 5.69
N LEU A 19 -7.80 3.37 4.50
CA LEU A 19 -8.19 4.52 3.70
C LEU A 19 -8.65 4.04 2.33
N ARG A 20 -9.78 4.59 1.89
CA ARG A 20 -10.32 4.40 0.55
C ARG A 20 -10.43 5.73 -0.16
N LEU A 21 -9.86 5.81 -1.34
CA LEU A 21 -9.75 7.05 -2.11
C LEU A 21 -9.78 6.73 -3.61
N GLY A 22 -10.12 7.70 -4.45
CA GLY A 22 -9.97 7.52 -5.89
C GLY A 22 -8.52 7.21 -6.25
N ALA A 23 -8.29 6.32 -7.22
CA ALA A 23 -6.97 6.01 -7.73
C ALA A 23 -6.43 7.20 -8.57
N ASN A 24 -5.99 8.25 -7.88
CA ASN A 24 -5.54 9.51 -8.46
C ASN A 24 -4.38 10.09 -7.63
N LEU A 25 -3.32 10.52 -8.32
CA LEU A 25 -2.10 11.06 -7.73
C LEU A 25 -2.36 12.28 -6.83
N VAL A 26 -3.47 13.01 -7.04
CA VAL A 26 -3.87 14.16 -6.20
C VAL A 26 -4.05 13.78 -4.72
N HIS A 27 -4.33 12.51 -4.42
CA HIS A 27 -4.55 12.05 -3.05
C HIS A 27 -3.28 11.55 -2.34
N LEU A 28 -2.14 11.41 -3.04
CA LEU A 28 -0.87 10.98 -2.43
C LEU A 28 -0.46 11.78 -1.20
N PRO A 29 -0.61 13.13 -1.15
CA PRO A 29 -0.30 13.90 0.05
C PRO A 29 -1.07 13.46 1.30
N ILE A 30 -2.32 12.99 1.14
CA ILE A 30 -3.16 12.52 2.24
C ILE A 30 -2.59 11.22 2.79
N ILE A 31 -2.30 10.25 1.93
CA ILE A 31 -1.75 8.95 2.31
C ILE A 31 -0.39 9.13 3.01
N ARG A 32 0.48 9.99 2.47
CA ARG A 32 1.78 10.31 3.10
C ARG A 32 1.63 10.93 4.49
N SER A 33 0.62 11.79 4.68
CA SER A 33 0.37 12.43 5.98
C SER A 33 -0.12 11.42 7.02
N VAL A 34 -0.95 10.48 6.59
CA VAL A 34 -1.46 9.40 7.45
C VAL A 34 -0.34 8.43 7.79
N ALA A 35 0.46 7.99 6.82
CA ALA A 35 1.64 7.15 7.05
C ALA A 35 2.61 7.77 8.08
N ALA A 36 2.90 9.08 7.94
CA ALA A 36 3.75 9.80 8.89
C ALA A 36 3.14 9.83 10.29
N SER A 37 1.85 10.15 10.39
CA SER A 37 1.14 10.22 11.68
C SER A 37 1.10 8.87 12.39
N ILE A 38 0.91 7.79 11.64
CA ILE A 38 0.91 6.42 12.16
C ILE A 38 2.31 6.04 12.66
N ALA A 39 3.35 6.26 11.84
CA ALA A 39 4.73 5.93 12.21
C ALA A 39 5.23 6.72 13.42
N MET A 40 4.89 8.01 13.51
CA MET A 40 5.19 8.84 14.70
C MET A 40 4.55 8.28 15.97
N ARG A 41 3.29 7.83 15.89
CA ARG A 41 2.58 7.23 17.05
C ARG A 41 3.12 5.85 17.41
N ALA A 42 3.79 5.18 16.48
CA ALA A 42 4.42 3.89 16.66
C ALA A 42 5.91 3.99 17.05
N ASP A 43 6.36 5.17 17.48
CA ASP A 43 7.73 5.48 17.95
C ASP A 43 8.85 5.18 16.94
N PHE A 44 8.57 5.34 15.64
CA PHE A 44 9.61 5.33 14.61
C PHE A 44 10.45 6.62 14.67
N ASP A 45 11.75 6.51 14.38
CA ASP A 45 12.62 7.68 14.23
C ASP A 45 12.34 8.45 12.93
N LEU A 46 12.89 9.66 12.83
CA LEU A 46 12.63 10.57 11.71
C LEU A 46 13.09 10.01 10.36
N ASP A 47 14.17 9.24 10.35
CA ASP A 47 14.72 8.64 9.13
C ASP A 47 13.79 7.52 8.64
N ALA A 48 13.34 6.65 9.54
CA ALA A 48 12.39 5.60 9.22
C ALA A 48 11.00 6.16 8.83
N ILE A 49 10.56 7.27 9.43
CA ILE A 49 9.35 7.99 8.99
C ILE A 49 9.54 8.54 7.56
N ALA A 50 10.69 9.15 7.26
CA ALA A 50 10.99 9.66 5.93
C ALA A 50 11.02 8.53 4.88
N ASP A 51 11.68 7.42 5.20
CA ASP A 51 11.73 6.22 4.38
C ASP A 51 10.33 5.67 4.11
N LEU A 52 9.51 5.51 5.16
CA LEU A 52 8.15 4.99 5.03
C LEU A 52 7.30 5.89 4.14
N ARG A 53 7.39 7.22 4.28
CA ARG A 53 6.63 8.15 3.44
C ARG A 53 7.01 8.02 1.97
N LEU A 54 8.30 7.88 1.67
CA LEU A 54 8.79 7.67 0.31
C LEU A 54 8.37 6.31 -0.24
N ALA A 55 8.44 5.25 0.57
CA ALA A 55 8.05 3.91 0.17
C ALA A 55 6.54 3.82 -0.12
N VAL A 56 5.71 4.39 0.76
CA VAL A 56 4.25 4.47 0.56
C VAL A 56 3.91 5.29 -0.70
N ASP A 57 4.62 6.40 -0.94
CA ASP A 57 4.42 7.22 -2.14
C ASP A 57 4.71 6.44 -3.43
N GLU A 58 5.84 5.73 -3.47
CA GLU A 58 6.24 4.91 -4.62
C GLU A 58 5.29 3.72 -4.83
N ALA A 59 4.86 3.05 -3.77
CA ALA A 59 3.87 1.97 -3.86
C ALA A 59 2.53 2.49 -4.41
N CYS A 60 2.02 3.59 -3.87
CA CYS A 60 0.76 4.17 -4.29
C CYS A 60 0.82 4.70 -5.74
N SER A 61 1.89 5.37 -6.14
CA SER A 61 2.06 5.85 -7.52
C SER A 61 2.14 4.67 -8.51
N THR A 62 2.88 3.61 -8.15
CA THR A 62 2.99 2.36 -8.92
C THR A 62 1.64 1.68 -9.08
N LEU A 63 0.80 1.66 -8.04
CA LEU A 63 -0.56 1.14 -8.11
C LEU A 63 -1.47 2.02 -8.98
N ILE A 64 -1.49 3.34 -8.75
CA ILE A 64 -2.35 4.29 -9.47
C ILE A 64 -2.09 4.24 -10.99
N THR A 65 -0.84 4.09 -11.42
CA THR A 65 -0.50 3.96 -12.85
C THR A 65 -1.05 2.69 -13.52
N ARG A 66 -1.41 1.67 -12.72
CA ARG A 66 -2.01 0.40 -13.17
C ARG A 66 -3.51 0.33 -12.91
N ALA A 67 -4.06 1.29 -12.19
CA ALA A 67 -5.45 1.29 -11.78
C ALA A 67 -6.37 1.53 -12.98
N ASP A 68 -7.52 0.87 -12.97
CA ASP A 68 -8.57 1.15 -13.93
C ASP A 68 -9.05 2.60 -13.81
N PRO A 69 -9.48 3.24 -14.91
CA PRO A 69 -10.00 4.59 -14.86
C PRO A 69 -11.16 4.73 -13.87
N ARG A 70 -11.09 5.75 -13.01
CA ARG A 70 -12.10 6.06 -11.98
C ARG A 70 -12.34 4.93 -10.96
N SER A 71 -11.35 4.05 -10.76
CA SER A 71 -11.40 3.03 -9.71
C SER A 71 -10.98 3.57 -8.33
N THR A 72 -11.28 2.80 -7.30
CA THR A 72 -10.88 3.05 -5.91
C THR A 72 -9.53 2.40 -5.62
N MET A 73 -8.66 3.11 -4.92
CA MET A 73 -7.48 2.57 -4.24
C MET A 73 -7.79 2.34 -2.77
N VAL A 74 -7.41 1.18 -2.26
CA VAL A 74 -7.44 0.84 -0.83
C VAL A 74 -6.03 0.90 -0.30
N CYS A 75 -5.84 1.58 0.81
CA CYS A 75 -4.61 1.62 1.56
C CYS A 75 -4.90 1.15 2.98
N ARG A 76 -4.16 0.18 3.49
CA ARG A 76 -4.30 -0.31 4.86
C ARG A 76 -2.97 -0.31 5.57
N PHE A 77 -2.96 0.19 6.79
CA PHE A 77 -1.83 0.23 7.68
C PHE A 77 -2.14 -0.65 8.89
N THR A 78 -1.25 -1.59 9.19
CA THR A 78 -1.37 -2.45 10.37
C THR A 78 -0.09 -2.36 11.15
N ILE A 79 -0.19 -2.11 12.46
CA ILE A 79 0.95 -1.98 13.36
C ILE A 79 0.93 -3.17 14.31
N ASN A 80 2.10 -3.74 14.56
CA ASN A 80 2.29 -4.70 15.65
C ASN A 80 3.52 -4.31 16.47
N ASP A 81 3.92 -5.16 17.41
CA ASP A 81 5.04 -4.89 18.31
C ASP A 81 6.40 -4.75 17.61
N SER A 82 6.56 -5.31 16.40
CA SER A 82 7.85 -5.37 15.70
C SER A 82 7.91 -4.59 14.38
N GLU A 83 6.78 -4.26 13.76
CA GLU A 83 6.75 -3.61 12.45
C GLU A 83 5.47 -2.80 12.20
N LEU A 84 5.58 -1.90 11.23
CA LEU A 84 4.46 -1.25 10.55
C LEU A 84 4.37 -1.82 9.14
N ARG A 85 3.20 -2.36 8.81
CA ARG A 85 2.88 -2.90 7.49
C ARG A 85 1.95 -1.96 6.74
N PHE A 86 2.26 -1.68 5.49
CA PHE A 86 1.38 -1.01 4.56
C PHE A 86 1.00 -1.97 3.44
N SER A 87 -0.29 -2.00 3.10
CA SER A 87 -0.79 -2.65 1.89
C SER A 87 -1.60 -1.67 1.07
N GLY A 88 -1.36 -1.66 -0.24
CA GLY A 88 -2.11 -0.91 -1.22
C GLY A 88 -2.70 -1.84 -2.26
N ALA A 89 -3.93 -1.59 -2.69
CA ALA A 89 -4.60 -2.36 -3.72
C ALA A 89 -5.43 -1.48 -4.64
N VAL A 90 -5.39 -1.78 -5.95
CA VAL A 90 -6.26 -1.16 -6.96
C VAL A 90 -6.85 -2.23 -7.87
N SER A 91 -8.04 -1.97 -8.37
CA SER A 91 -8.59 -2.77 -9.46
C SER A 91 -7.87 -2.45 -10.77
N SER A 92 -7.53 -3.48 -11.55
CA SER A 92 -6.81 -3.35 -12.81
C SER A 92 -7.31 -4.36 -13.85
N SER A 93 -7.26 -3.96 -15.12
CA SER A 93 -7.36 -4.87 -16.25
C SER A 93 -6.09 -5.70 -16.50
N SER A 94 -4.97 -5.33 -15.87
CA SER A 94 -3.70 -6.08 -15.96
C SER A 94 -3.78 -7.41 -15.23
N SER A 95 -3.17 -8.45 -15.79
CA SER A 95 -2.92 -9.73 -15.12
C SER A 95 -1.54 -9.81 -14.46
N ASP A 96 -0.67 -8.83 -14.71
CA ASP A 96 0.73 -8.87 -14.31
C ASP A 96 1.00 -7.99 -13.09
N ALA A 97 1.80 -8.54 -12.17
CA ALA A 97 2.28 -7.80 -11.01
C ALA A 97 3.33 -6.74 -11.43
N PRO A 98 3.52 -5.68 -10.62
CA PRO A 98 4.62 -4.73 -10.82
C PRO A 98 5.97 -5.43 -11.01
N SER A 99 6.74 -4.98 -12.00
CA SER A 99 8.06 -5.56 -12.29
C SER A 99 9.03 -5.29 -11.15
N THR A 100 9.57 -6.36 -10.57
CA THR A 100 10.58 -6.28 -9.50
C THR A 100 11.95 -5.83 -9.99
N ALA A 101 12.16 -5.74 -11.31
CA ALA A 101 13.38 -5.21 -11.91
C ALA A 101 13.34 -3.69 -12.12
N SER A 102 12.17 -3.06 -11.98
CA SER A 102 11.95 -1.64 -12.24
C SER A 102 12.69 -0.72 -11.27
N PHE A 103 12.92 0.53 -11.68
CA PHE A 103 13.52 1.53 -10.80
C PHE A 103 12.67 1.78 -9.54
N GLY A 104 11.35 1.92 -9.69
CA GLY A 104 10.43 2.09 -8.57
C GLY A 104 10.49 0.94 -7.57
N TRP A 105 10.61 -0.30 -8.05
CA TRP A 105 10.80 -1.45 -7.16
C TRP A 105 12.12 -1.40 -6.40
N ARG A 106 13.22 -0.98 -7.05
CA ARG A 106 14.51 -0.82 -6.38
C ARG A 106 14.44 0.24 -5.28
N VAL A 107 13.74 1.35 -5.53
CA VAL A 107 13.48 2.39 -4.53
C VAL A 107 12.70 1.80 -3.35
N LEU A 108 11.60 1.09 -3.61
CA LEU A 108 10.81 0.41 -2.57
C LEU A 108 11.64 -0.53 -1.70
N THR A 109 12.43 -1.42 -2.30
CA THR A 109 13.28 -2.38 -1.58
C THR A 109 14.48 -1.75 -0.87
N THR A 110 14.79 -0.49 -1.16
CA THR A 110 15.81 0.27 -0.44
C THR A 110 15.23 0.93 0.81
N LEU A 111 13.98 1.37 0.74
CA LEU A 111 13.31 2.13 1.80
C LEU A 111 12.56 1.23 2.80
N ALA A 112 12.10 0.06 2.38
CA ALA A 112 11.37 -0.90 3.21
C ALA A 112 12.19 -2.14 3.54
N ASP A 113 11.97 -2.74 4.70
CA ASP A 113 12.60 -4.01 5.10
C ASP A 113 12.11 -5.18 4.25
N THR A 114 10.83 -5.15 3.88
CA THR A 114 10.23 -6.12 2.96
C THR A 114 9.32 -5.40 1.99
N ALA A 115 9.25 -5.89 0.75
CA ALA A 115 8.28 -5.46 -0.25
C ALA A 115 7.83 -6.67 -1.08
N SER A 116 6.52 -6.76 -1.33
CA SER A 116 5.92 -7.82 -2.14
C SER A 116 4.83 -7.24 -3.04
N SER A 117 4.57 -7.88 -4.17
CA SER A 117 3.47 -7.51 -5.05
C SER A 117 2.89 -8.74 -5.71
N TRP A 118 1.58 -8.73 -5.90
CA TRP A 118 0.86 -9.84 -6.51
C TRP A 118 -0.39 -9.34 -7.22
N VAL A 119 -0.96 -10.20 -8.04
CA VAL A 119 -2.27 -9.97 -8.66
C VAL A 119 -3.23 -11.00 -8.11
N GLU A 120 -4.29 -10.52 -7.47
CA GLU A 120 -5.44 -11.33 -7.15
C GLU A 120 -6.37 -11.32 -8.38
N GLN A 121 -6.46 -12.46 -9.06
CA GLN A 121 -7.30 -12.56 -10.26
C GLN A 121 -8.78 -12.52 -9.88
N GLY A 122 -9.55 -11.73 -10.62
CA GLY A 122 -10.99 -11.77 -10.51
C GLY A 122 -11.49 -13.16 -10.93
N GLY A 123 -12.28 -13.83 -10.06
CA GLY A 123 -12.85 -15.14 -10.40
C GLY A 123 -13.69 -15.13 -11.69
N ASN A 124 -14.03 -16.32 -12.20
CA ASN A 124 -14.72 -16.58 -13.48
C ASN A 124 -16.04 -15.83 -13.74
N ASN A 125 -16.54 -15.05 -12.78
CA ASN A 125 -17.79 -14.27 -12.85
C ASN A 125 -17.61 -12.85 -13.43
N GLY A 126 -16.57 -12.61 -14.23
CA GLY A 126 -16.28 -11.28 -14.80
C GLY A 126 -15.79 -10.26 -13.76
N GLN A 127 -15.19 -10.75 -12.67
CA GLN A 127 -14.54 -9.89 -11.68
C GLN A 127 -13.26 -9.30 -12.25
N ARG A 128 -12.95 -8.08 -11.84
CA ARG A 128 -11.69 -7.44 -12.18
C ARG A 128 -10.56 -7.98 -11.31
N ASN A 129 -9.33 -7.94 -11.85
CA ASN A 129 -8.15 -8.25 -11.07
C ASN A 129 -7.87 -7.13 -10.08
N TRP A 130 -7.20 -7.49 -9.00
CA TRP A 130 -6.64 -6.54 -8.04
C TRP A 130 -5.13 -6.66 -8.06
N VAL A 131 -4.45 -5.53 -8.23
CA VAL A 131 -3.00 -5.45 -8.12
C VAL A 131 -2.69 -4.95 -6.73
N HIS A 132 -1.80 -5.66 -6.05
CA HIS A 132 -1.41 -5.36 -4.68
C HIS A 132 0.07 -5.02 -4.60
N ILE A 133 0.41 -4.09 -3.73
CA ILE A 133 1.76 -3.88 -3.22
C ILE A 133 1.67 -3.87 -1.71
N GLU A 134 2.56 -4.62 -1.06
CA GLU A 134 2.73 -4.62 0.37
C GLU A 134 4.17 -4.29 0.71
N LEU A 135 4.36 -3.55 1.80
CA LEU A 135 5.67 -3.29 2.37
C LEU A 135 5.60 -3.31 3.89
N ALA A 136 6.74 -3.58 4.53
CA ALA A 136 6.88 -3.48 5.98
C ALA A 136 8.16 -2.72 6.34
N LYS A 137 8.07 -1.94 7.41
CA LYS A 137 9.20 -1.29 8.07
C LYS A 137 9.25 -1.77 9.52
N ARG A 138 10.39 -2.32 9.93
CA ARG A 138 10.60 -2.81 11.30
C ARG A 138 10.79 -1.64 12.24
N LYS A 139 10.21 -1.77 13.44
CA LYS A 139 10.52 -0.88 14.55
C LYS A 139 12.01 -1.02 14.91
N PRO A 140 12.70 0.08 15.23
CA PRO A 140 14.06 -0.02 15.74
C PRO A 140 14.08 -0.88 17.00
N ALA A 141 15.04 -1.81 17.10
CA ALA A 141 15.23 -2.57 18.32
C ALA A 141 15.73 -1.61 19.41
N PHE A 142 14.91 -1.35 20.43
CA PHE A 142 15.37 -0.65 21.64
C PHE A 142 16.49 -1.51 22.27
N THR A 143 17.72 -1.01 22.24
CA THR A 143 18.87 -1.62 22.91
C THR A 143 19.14 -0.90 24.22
#